data_AF-A0A351BKR0-F1
#
_entry.id   AF-A0A351BKR0-F1
#
_cell.length_a   1.000
_cell.length_b   1.000
_cell.length_c   1.000
_cell.angle_alpha   90.00
_cell.angle_beta   90.00
_cell.angle_gamma   90.00
#
_symmetry.space_group_name_H-M   'P 1'
#
loop_
_entity.id
_entity.type
_entity.pdbx_description
1 polymer ?
#
loop_
_entity_poly.entity_id
_entity_poly.type
_entity_poly.pdbx_seq_one_letter_code
_entity_poly.pdbx_strand_id
1 'polypeptide(L)'
;MRLVDSARGMVAVLRANSAMVRAHRLQARGKLAAALALAQSGLAVLRKPYVRRRNPMEGLALASLTILAEEISSQLQASGATADDLADAIAYLKQLSDDPQPDLCSSITFLETRREASSRQPNA
;
A
#
# COMPACT_ATOMS: atom_id res chain seq x y z
N MET A 1 17.61 -12.94 17.63
CA MET A 1 16.80 -12.98 16.38
C MET A 1 15.91 -11.76 16.20
N ARG A 2 15.13 -11.32 17.22
CA ARG A 2 14.19 -10.17 17.12
C ARG A 2 14.79 -8.83 16.68
N LEU A 3 16.04 -8.50 17.06
CA LEU A 3 16.69 -7.23 16.70
C LEU A 3 17.04 -7.13 15.21
N VAL A 4 17.51 -8.24 14.61
CA VAL A 4 17.85 -8.28 13.19
C VAL A 4 16.59 -8.11 12.34
N ASP A 5 15.48 -8.73 12.74
CA ASP A 5 14.19 -8.58 12.05
C ASP A 5 13.66 -7.16 12.20
N SER A 6 13.77 -6.53 13.37
CA SER A 6 13.40 -5.12 13.56
C SER A 6 14.25 -4.18 12.69
N ALA A 7 15.56 -4.41 12.58
CA ALA A 7 16.42 -3.63 11.70
C ALA A 7 16.05 -3.82 10.22
N ARG A 8 15.74 -5.05 9.80
CA ARG A 8 15.26 -5.33 8.44
C ARG A 8 13.90 -4.69 8.15
N GLY A 9 12.99 -4.69 9.13
CA GLY A 9 11.70 -4.00 9.06
C GLY A 9 11.88 -2.50 8.87
N MET A 10 12.74 -1.86 9.67
CA MET A 10 13.05 -0.43 9.51
C MET A 10 13.62 -0.11 8.11
N VAL A 11 14.56 -0.93 7.62
CA VAL A 11 15.11 -0.77 6.25
C VAL A 11 14.01 -0.95 5.19
N ALA A 12 13.08 -1.88 5.38
CA ALA A 12 11.95 -2.07 4.48
C ALA A 12 11.05 -0.83 4.44
N VAL A 13 10.72 -0.24 5.60
CA VAL A 13 9.94 1.02 5.68
C VAL A 13 10.65 2.16 4.98
N LEU A 14 11.96 2.33 5.19
CA LEU A 14 12.72 3.39 4.51
C LEU A 14 12.72 3.22 2.99
N ARG A 15 12.84 1.98 2.50
CA ARG A 15 12.77 1.69 1.06
C ARG A 15 11.37 1.93 0.50
N ALA A 16 10.34 1.52 1.22
CA ALA A 16 8.94 1.74 0.88
C ALA A 16 8.63 3.25 0.78
N ASN A 17 9.02 4.03 1.78
CA ASN A 17 8.83 5.49 1.78
C ASN A 17 9.63 6.17 0.65
N SER A 18 10.85 5.72 0.37
CA SER A 18 11.63 6.21 -0.77
C SER A 18 10.93 5.93 -2.11
N ALA A 19 10.36 4.73 -2.27
CA ALA A 19 9.57 4.36 -3.43
C ALA A 19 8.33 5.25 -3.57
N MET A 20 7.61 5.50 -2.47
CA MET A 20 6.42 6.36 -2.43
C MET A 20 6.73 7.80 -2.86
N VAL A 21 7.77 8.44 -2.30
CA VAL A 21 8.15 9.81 -2.68
C VAL A 21 8.55 9.89 -4.16
N ARG A 22 9.26 8.88 -4.67
CA ARG A 22 9.62 8.82 -6.09
C ARG A 22 8.40 8.56 -6.98
N ALA A 23 7.45 7.74 -6.54
CA ALA A 23 6.22 7.46 -7.27
C ALA A 23 5.36 8.73 -7.39
N HIS A 24 5.15 9.48 -6.30
CA HIS A 24 4.49 10.78 -6.35
C HIS A 24 5.19 11.77 -7.30
N ARG A 25 6.53 11.83 -7.29
CA ARG A 25 7.26 12.68 -8.25
C ARG A 25 7.06 12.26 -9.70
N LEU A 26 6.93 10.96 -9.98
CA LEU A 26 6.62 10.47 -11.32
C LEU A 26 5.18 10.77 -11.71
N GLN A 27 4.23 10.60 -10.79
CA GLN A 27 2.82 10.93 -10.97
C GLN A 27 2.63 12.41 -11.28
N ALA A 28 3.26 13.31 -10.51
CA ALA A 28 3.25 14.76 -10.75
C ALA A 28 3.82 15.16 -12.12
N ARG A 29 4.63 14.30 -12.75
CA ARG A 29 5.18 14.47 -14.10
C ARG A 29 4.36 13.76 -15.17
N GLY A 30 3.18 13.24 -14.85
CA GLY A 30 2.32 12.46 -15.73
C GLY A 30 2.87 11.07 -16.10
N LYS A 31 3.95 10.60 -15.47
CA LYS A 31 4.57 9.29 -15.75
C LYS A 31 3.90 8.18 -14.95
N LEU A 32 2.59 8.00 -15.15
CA LEU A 32 1.73 7.14 -14.34
C LEU A 32 2.19 5.68 -14.33
N ALA A 33 2.52 5.08 -15.48
CA ALA A 33 2.95 3.68 -15.54
C ALA A 33 4.23 3.42 -14.73
N ALA A 34 5.20 4.33 -14.81
CA ALA A 34 6.43 4.26 -14.02
C ALA A 34 6.18 4.50 -12.53
N ALA A 35 5.23 5.40 -12.19
CA ALA A 35 4.82 5.64 -10.82
C ALA A 35 4.18 4.38 -10.20
N LEU A 36 3.28 3.72 -10.94
CA LEU A 36 2.62 2.49 -10.52
C LEU A 36 3.63 1.36 -10.27
N ALA A 37 4.53 1.12 -11.23
CA ALA A 37 5.57 0.10 -11.11
C ALA A 37 6.44 0.32 -9.86
N LEU A 38 6.71 1.59 -9.52
CA LEU A 38 7.50 1.93 -8.34
C LEU A 38 6.71 1.73 -7.03
N ALA A 39 5.42 2.08 -7.01
CA ALA A 39 4.55 1.82 -5.87
C ALA A 39 4.43 0.30 -5.60
N GLN A 40 4.20 -0.49 -6.65
CA GLN A 40 4.17 -1.97 -6.58
C GLN A 40 5.49 -2.56 -6.09
N SER A 41 6.63 -2.01 -6.54
CA SER A 41 7.95 -2.41 -6.05
C SER A 41 8.13 -2.13 -4.57
N GLY A 42 7.60 -1.00 -4.07
CA GLY A 42 7.56 -0.67 -2.65
C GLY A 42 6.74 -1.67 -1.84
N LEU A 43 5.54 -2.02 -2.31
CA LEU A 43 4.69 -3.04 -1.69
C LEU A 43 5.39 -4.41 -1.64
N ALA A 44 6.08 -4.82 -2.72
CA ALA A 44 6.83 -6.08 -2.74
C ALA A 44 7.94 -6.16 -1.68
N VAL A 45 8.51 -5.02 -1.28
CA VAL A 45 9.47 -4.94 -0.15
C VAL A 45 8.77 -5.14 1.19
N LEU A 46 7.54 -4.65 1.34
CA LEU A 46 6.73 -4.77 2.56
C LEU A 46 6.08 -6.16 2.71
N ARG A 47 5.99 -6.97 1.66
CA ARG A 47 5.50 -8.36 1.74
C ARG A 47 6.49 -9.36 2.35
N LYS A 48 7.70 -8.91 2.71
CA LYS A 48 8.73 -9.83 3.22
C LYS A 48 8.34 -10.37 4.61
N PRO A 49 8.67 -11.64 4.95
CA PRO A 49 8.19 -12.29 6.18
C PRO A 49 8.58 -11.59 7.50
N TYR A 50 9.65 -10.79 7.48
CA TYR A 50 10.11 -10.04 8.64
C TYR A 50 9.33 -8.74 8.87
N VAL A 51 8.43 -8.35 7.96
CA VAL A 51 7.59 -7.15 8.08
C VAL A 51 6.35 -7.48 8.92
N ARG A 52 6.15 -6.71 9.98
CA ARG A 52 5.09 -6.82 10.98
C ARG A 52 4.00 -5.78 10.68
N ARG A 53 2.94 -6.21 10.02
CA ARG A 53 1.78 -5.38 9.61
C ARG A 53 1.10 -4.61 10.75
N ARG A 54 1.12 -5.15 11.98
CA ARG A 54 0.58 -4.49 13.18
C ARG A 54 1.54 -3.47 13.81
N ASN A 55 2.79 -3.39 13.33
CA ASN A 55 3.69 -2.33 13.74
C ASN A 55 3.20 -1.01 13.09
N PRO A 56 3.06 0.09 13.86
CA PRO A 56 2.53 1.35 13.32
C PRO A 56 3.29 1.89 12.10
N MET A 57 4.63 1.83 12.11
CA MET A 57 5.43 2.37 11.01
C MET A 57 5.31 1.53 9.73
N GLU A 58 5.29 0.21 9.90
CA GLU A 58 5.21 -0.74 8.79
C GLU A 58 3.80 -0.79 8.21
N GLY A 59 2.77 -0.79 9.07
CA GLY A 59 1.37 -0.74 8.67
C GLY A 59 1.00 0.57 7.98
N LEU A 60 1.49 1.72 8.47
CA LEU A 60 1.27 3.00 7.81
C LEU A 60 1.92 3.03 6.42
N ALA A 61 3.18 2.59 6.30
CA ALA A 61 3.87 2.53 5.01
C ALA A 61 3.14 1.60 4.01
N LEU A 62 2.62 0.46 4.49
CA LEU A 62 1.83 -0.46 3.68
C LEU A 62 0.53 0.19 3.21
N ALA A 63 -0.23 0.82 4.12
CA ALA A 63 -1.50 1.45 3.78
C ALA A 63 -1.31 2.62 2.80
N SER A 64 -0.35 3.51 3.04
CA SER A 64 -0.08 4.65 2.16
C SER A 64 0.36 4.22 0.76
N LEU A 65 1.24 3.22 0.64
CA LEU A 65 1.64 2.70 -0.68
C LEU A 65 0.50 1.97 -1.39
N THR A 66 -0.37 1.29 -0.65
CA THR A 66 -1.52 0.58 -1.22
C THR A 66 -2.51 1.57 -1.83
N ILE A 67 -2.84 2.64 -1.09
CA ILE A 67 -3.69 3.73 -1.59
C ILE A 67 -3.08 4.34 -2.85
N LEU A 68 -1.80 4.71 -2.82
CA LEU A 68 -1.12 5.29 -3.97
C LEU A 68 -1.12 4.36 -5.19
N ALA A 69 -0.87 3.07 -5.00
CA ALA A 69 -0.89 2.10 -6.09
C ALA A 69 -2.29 2.00 -6.72
N GLU A 70 -3.35 1.94 -5.91
CA GLU A 70 -4.73 1.83 -6.39
C GLU A 70 -5.24 3.13 -7.05
N GLU A 71 -4.84 4.29 -6.55
CA GLU A 71 -5.17 5.57 -7.18
C GLU A 71 -4.57 5.66 -8.59
N ILE A 72 -3.28 5.35 -8.72
CA ILE A 72 -2.58 5.38 -10.02
C ILE A 72 -3.13 4.29 -10.94
N SER A 73 -3.38 3.08 -10.43
CA SER A 73 -3.88 1.97 -11.24
C SER A 73 -5.29 2.24 -11.75
N SER A 74 -6.13 2.92 -10.97
CA SER A 74 -7.47 3.35 -11.40
C SER A 74 -7.39 4.32 -12.58
N GLN A 75 -6.43 5.25 -12.57
CA GLN A 75 -6.19 6.17 -13.69
C GLN A 75 -5.69 5.46 -14.95
N LEU A 76 -4.96 4.36 -14.80
CA LEU A 76 -4.40 3.57 -15.89
C LEU A 76 -5.31 2.41 -16.36
N GLN A 77 -6.43 2.17 -15.69
CA GLN A 77 -7.23 0.94 -15.84
C GLN A 77 -6.38 -0.34 -15.73
N ALA A 78 -5.41 -0.33 -14.82
CA ALA A 78 -4.47 -1.41 -14.58
C ALA A 78 -4.72 -2.08 -13.22
N SER A 79 -4.04 -3.21 -12.99
CA SER A 79 -3.96 -3.82 -11.66
C SER A 79 -3.03 -3.01 -10.75
N GLY A 80 -3.46 -2.75 -9.52
CA GLY A 80 -2.73 -1.95 -8.53
C GLY A 80 -1.95 -2.82 -7.55
N ALA A 81 -2.35 -2.76 -6.29
CA ALA A 81 -1.90 -3.61 -5.21
C ALA A 81 -2.50 -5.01 -5.30
N THR A 82 -1.93 -5.97 -4.59
CA THR A 82 -2.48 -7.33 -4.50
C THR A 82 -3.64 -7.39 -3.51
N ALA A 83 -4.46 -8.43 -3.59
CA ALA A 83 -5.56 -8.66 -2.65
C ALA A 83 -5.09 -8.71 -1.18
N ASP A 84 -3.89 -9.25 -0.92
CA ASP A 84 -3.29 -9.29 0.41
C ASP A 84 -2.92 -7.88 0.90
N ASP A 85 -2.29 -7.06 0.05
CA ASP A 85 -1.96 -5.68 0.41
C ASP A 85 -3.23 -4.87 0.73
N LEU A 86 -4.29 -5.04 -0.08
CA LEU A 86 -5.59 -4.41 0.14
C LEU A 86 -6.17 -4.83 1.49
N ALA A 87 -6.18 -6.14 1.79
CA ALA A 87 -6.70 -6.66 3.04
C ALA A 87 -5.90 -6.15 4.25
N ASP A 88 -4.57 -6.15 4.17
CA ASP A 88 -3.68 -5.67 5.22
C ASP A 88 -3.84 -4.15 5.45
N ALA A 89 -3.94 -3.37 4.38
CA ALA A 89 -4.15 -1.92 4.44
C ALA A 89 -5.49 -1.57 5.09
N ILE A 90 -6.59 -2.22 4.64
CA ILE A 90 -7.92 -2.01 5.22
C ILE A 90 -7.91 -2.38 6.71
N ALA A 91 -7.32 -3.52 7.07
CA ALA A 91 -7.24 -3.96 8.46
C ALA A 91 -6.45 -2.98 9.33
N TYR A 92 -5.35 -2.42 8.81
CA TYR A 92 -4.56 -1.41 9.51
C TYR A 92 -5.33 -0.10 9.69
N LEU A 93 -5.94 0.43 8.62
CA LEU A 93 -6.67 1.71 8.67
C LEU A 93 -7.86 1.65 9.63
N LYS A 94 -8.59 0.53 9.68
CA LYS A 94 -9.68 0.31 10.63
C LYS A 94 -9.23 0.23 12.10
N GLN A 95 -7.95 -0.04 12.35
CA GLN A 95 -7.38 -0.08 13.72
C GLN A 95 -6.91 1.29 14.22
N LEU A 96 -6.84 2.31 13.35
CA LEU A 96 -6.29 3.62 13.73
C LEU A 96 -7.23 4.44 14.62
N SER A 97 -8.54 4.26 14.49
CA SER A 97 -9.54 4.97 15.29
C SER A 97 -10.85 4.19 15.31
N ASP A 98 -11.49 4.13 16.48
CA ASP A 98 -12.87 3.65 16.63
C ASP A 98 -13.88 4.65 16.06
N ASP A 99 -13.50 5.94 15.98
CA ASP A 99 -14.25 7.02 15.30
C ASP A 99 -13.34 7.69 14.26
N PRO A 100 -13.24 7.11 13.04
CA PRO A 100 -12.32 7.59 12.02
C PRO A 100 -12.77 8.91 11.39
N GLN A 101 -11.80 9.79 11.11
CA GLN A 101 -12.05 11.03 10.37
C GLN A 101 -12.57 10.72 8.94
N PRO A 102 -13.34 11.63 8.31
CA PRO A 102 -13.96 11.40 7.00
C PRO A 102 -12.99 10.96 5.89
N ASP A 103 -11.77 11.50 5.88
CA ASP A 103 -10.74 11.14 4.88
C ASP A 103 -10.27 9.70 5.05
N LEU A 104 -10.17 9.23 6.30
CA LEU A 104 -9.82 7.85 6.63
C LEU A 104 -10.96 6.90 6.22
N CYS A 105 -12.21 7.26 6.50
CA CYS A 105 -13.39 6.53 6.01
C CYS A 105 -13.38 6.40 4.48
N SER A 106 -13.14 7.51 3.78
CA SER A 106 -13.10 7.55 2.32
C SER A 106 -12.01 6.63 1.77
N SER A 107 -10.83 6.63 2.39
CA SER A 107 -9.73 5.73 2.02
C SER A 107 -10.09 4.26 2.24
N ILE A 108 -10.73 3.92 3.36
CA ILE A 108 -11.18 2.55 3.65
C ILE A 108 -12.20 2.09 2.61
N THR A 109 -13.25 2.88 2.36
CA THR A 109 -14.29 2.56 1.38
C THR A 109 -13.73 2.42 -0.03
N PHE A 110 -12.78 3.28 -0.41
CA PHE A 110 -12.08 3.17 -1.67
C PHE A 110 -11.37 1.81 -1.79
N LEU A 111 -10.54 1.44 -0.82
CA LEU A 111 -9.82 0.17 -0.84
C LEU A 111 -10.75 -1.06 -0.80
N GLU A 112 -11.86 -1.00 -0.06
CA GLU A 112 -12.87 -2.06 -0.04
C GLU A 112 -13.48 -2.28 -1.42
N THR A 113 -13.87 -1.19 -2.09
CA THR A 113 -14.40 -1.23 -3.46
C THR A 113 -13.38 -1.86 -4.43
N ARG A 114 -12.11 -1.48 -4.31
CA ARG A 114 -11.02 -2.03 -5.13
C ARG A 114 -10.80 -3.52 -4.88
N ARG A 115 -10.86 -3.95 -3.62
CA ARG A 115 -10.74 -5.37 -3.23
C ARG A 115 -11.88 -6.21 -3.81
N GLU A 116 -13.11 -5.71 -3.77
CA GLU A 116 -14.25 -6.38 -4.38
C GLU A 116 -14.14 -6.46 -5.91
N ALA A 117 -13.63 -5.41 -6.56
CA ALA A 117 -13.39 -5.44 -8.00
C ALA A 117 -12.33 -6.49 -8.35
N SER A 118 -11.27 -6.61 -7.55
CA SER A 118 -10.21 -7.61 -7.74
C SER A 118 -10.70 -9.04 -7.50
N SER A 119 -11.61 -9.28 -6.55
CA SER A 119 -12.14 -10.62 -6.29
C SER A 119 -13.11 -11.13 -7.36
N ARG A 120 -13.70 -10.22 -8.14
CA ARG A 120 -14.59 -10.55 -9.27
C ARG A 120 -13.84 -10.84 -10.58
N GLN A 121 -12.54 -10.52 -10.66
CA GLN A 121 -11.72 -10.90 -11.80
C GLN A 121 -11.20 -12.33 -11.58
N PRO A 122 -11.61 -13.33 -12.38
CA PRO A 122 -10.99 -14.65 -12.34
C PRO A 122 -9.52 -14.49 -12.75
N ASN A 123 -8.61 -15.18 -12.06
CA ASN A 123 -7.21 -15.32 -12.51
C ASN A 123 -7.22 -15.76 -13.99
N ALA A 124 -6.83 -14.85 -14.88
CA ALA A 124 -6.57 -15.15 -16.29
C ALA A 124 -5.22 -15.85 -16.44
#